data_AF-A0A3E0M8J1-F1
#
_entry.id   AF-A0A3E0M8J1-F1
#
_cell.length_a   1.000
_cell.length_b   1.000
_cell.length_c   1.000
_cell.angle_alpha   90.00
_cell.angle_beta   90.00
_cell.angle_gamma   90.00
#
_symmetry.space_group_name_H-M   'P 1'
#
loop_
_entity.id
_entity.type
_entity.pdbx_description
1 polymer ?
#
loop_
_entity_poly.entity_id
_entity_poly.type
_entity_poly.pdbx_seq_one_letter_code
_entity_poly.pdbx_strand_id
1 'polypeptide(L)'
;MKVLIDQDLITEILLNRTGNKSCESGRKLWEVIKSPHQSQEIIFYITRPCVQRVYTLSSMSSSKDADKLINLLESRFHICEGSPTIFQNARQYDSDIESAIEVECGLAIPVDAIITQSPQKYVFTKQNLSLWSVKNFITRYEWNLLLKQEHNNYKPKYEQLTLSLSLEFLVDKPSLSTYMVRNSITTVIEALKIIQTSGYKGITKKELKQKLERRDTTINSLIWDLENFDMIFINHEKKILAARELIGKGEDDISQYLSFALKKHILIQEIYKELEIHKSITPWRVEEIIASICTSTSGKRPKDKTLRDYRSRVISWLTFTRLLEKGRYNTLTIPRDKSSHKINSSIEYKQLHLPLNGM
;
A
#
# COMPACT_ATOMS: atom_id res chain seq x y z
N MET A 1 -14.51 1.97 -5.95
CA MET A 1 -15.26 1.77 -7.21
C MET A 1 -15.80 3.12 -7.65
N LYS A 2 -15.75 3.45 -8.95
CA LYS A 2 -16.27 4.70 -9.52
C LYS A 2 -17.33 4.35 -10.55
N VAL A 3 -18.54 4.87 -10.41
CA VAL A 3 -19.65 4.53 -11.32
C VAL A 3 -20.38 5.79 -11.72
N LEU A 4 -20.78 5.86 -12.99
CA LEU A 4 -21.67 6.90 -13.48
C LEU A 4 -23.09 6.34 -13.54
N ILE A 5 -24.07 7.09 -13.04
CA ILE A 5 -25.47 6.64 -13.03
C ILE A 5 -26.23 7.31 -14.16
N ASP A 6 -26.92 6.49 -14.95
CA ASP A 6 -27.88 6.92 -15.96
C ASP A 6 -28.92 7.87 -15.36
N GLN A 7 -29.12 9.02 -16.00
CA GLN A 7 -30.04 10.05 -15.56
C GLN A 7 -31.48 9.57 -15.38
N ASP A 8 -31.92 8.57 -16.15
CA ASP A 8 -33.27 8.03 -16.04
C ASP A 8 -33.43 7.28 -14.72
N LEU A 9 -32.39 6.58 -14.26
CA LEU A 9 -32.40 5.93 -12.95
C LEU A 9 -32.46 6.95 -11.81
N ILE A 10 -31.71 8.06 -11.92
CA ILE A 10 -31.77 9.13 -10.91
C ILE A 10 -33.16 9.76 -10.88
N THR A 11 -33.73 10.02 -12.06
CA THR A 11 -35.06 10.58 -12.22
C THR A 11 -36.11 9.62 -11.63
N GLU A 12 -36.01 8.33 -11.92
CA GLU A 12 -36.87 7.28 -11.38
C GLU A 12 -36.77 7.22 -9.84
N ILE A 13 -35.56 7.22 -9.29
CA ILE A 13 -35.30 7.16 -7.84
C ILE A 13 -35.91 8.35 -7.09
N LEU A 14 -35.76 9.55 -7.64
CA LEU A 14 -36.14 10.77 -6.95
C LEU A 14 -37.61 11.13 -7.12
N LEU A 15 -38.19 10.85 -8.30
CA LEU A 15 -39.55 11.28 -8.64
C LEU A 15 -40.61 10.19 -8.47
N ASN A 16 -40.28 8.89 -8.62
CA ASN A 16 -41.27 7.81 -8.48
C ASN A 16 -41.40 7.27 -7.04
N ARG A 17 -41.64 8.15 -6.06
CA ARG A 17 -41.83 7.77 -4.65
C ARG A 17 -43.20 7.13 -4.33
N THR A 18 -44.10 7.01 -5.29
CA THR A 18 -45.47 6.51 -5.09
C THR A 18 -45.61 5.02 -5.41
N GLY A 19 -45.38 4.17 -4.41
CA GLY A 19 -46.05 2.88 -4.19
C GLY A 19 -45.98 1.74 -5.24
N ASN A 20 -45.50 1.97 -6.46
CA ASN A 20 -45.51 0.96 -7.52
C ASN A 20 -44.31 0.02 -7.43
N LYS A 21 -44.59 -1.29 -7.50
CA LYS A 21 -43.61 -2.39 -7.54
C LYS A 21 -42.60 -2.29 -8.70
N SER A 22 -42.80 -1.39 -9.67
CA SER A 22 -41.92 -1.22 -10.83
C SER A 22 -40.57 -0.55 -10.51
N CYS A 23 -40.40 0.07 -9.34
CA CYS A 23 -39.20 0.84 -8.97
C CYS A 23 -38.24 0.06 -8.04
N GLU A 24 -38.33 -1.27 -7.99
CA GLU A 24 -37.53 -2.08 -7.06
C GLU A 24 -36.02 -1.90 -7.28
N SER A 25 -35.59 -1.77 -8.54
CA SER A 25 -34.18 -1.55 -8.89
C SER A 25 -33.71 -0.16 -8.45
N GLY A 26 -34.46 0.90 -8.75
CA GLY A 26 -34.13 2.26 -8.30
C GLY A 26 -34.06 2.34 -6.77
N ARG A 27 -35.03 1.75 -6.07
CA ARG A 27 -35.03 1.70 -4.61
C ARG A 27 -33.79 1.01 -4.05
N LYS A 28 -33.43 -0.17 -4.56
CA LYS A 28 -32.23 -0.91 -4.14
C LYS A 28 -30.95 -0.09 -4.36
N LEU A 29 -30.82 0.56 -5.53
CA LEU A 29 -29.70 1.44 -5.82
C LEU A 29 -29.64 2.62 -4.83
N TRP A 30 -30.79 3.21 -4.51
CA TRP A 30 -30.89 4.33 -3.59
C TRP A 30 -30.55 3.98 -2.14
N GLU A 31 -30.91 2.79 -1.66
CA GLU A 31 -30.50 2.31 -0.33
C GLU A 31 -28.97 2.21 -0.23
N VAL A 32 -28.29 1.74 -1.29
CA VAL A 32 -26.82 1.72 -1.35
C VAL A 32 -26.24 3.14 -1.32
N ILE A 33 -26.81 4.07 -2.08
CA ILE A 33 -26.33 5.47 -2.13
C ILE A 33 -26.52 6.21 -0.79
N LYS A 34 -27.59 5.91 -0.06
CA LYS A 34 -27.91 6.59 1.21
C LYS A 34 -27.06 6.15 2.39
N SER A 35 -26.57 4.91 2.36
CA SER A 35 -25.96 4.28 3.53
C SER A 35 -24.68 5.00 3.99
N PRO A 36 -24.60 5.42 5.27
CA PRO A 36 -23.54 6.29 5.78
C PRO A 36 -22.15 5.65 5.86
N HIS A 37 -22.06 4.32 5.87
CA HIS A 37 -20.78 3.60 5.83
C HIS A 37 -20.21 3.42 4.41
N GLN A 38 -20.96 3.81 3.37
CA GLN A 38 -20.72 3.38 1.98
C GLN A 38 -20.21 4.51 1.07
N SER A 39 -20.33 5.78 1.49
CA SER A 39 -19.89 6.97 0.75
C SER A 39 -18.37 7.18 0.68
N GLN A 40 -17.58 6.36 1.39
CA GLN A 40 -16.11 6.41 1.31
C GLN A 40 -15.51 5.41 0.30
N GLU A 41 -16.29 4.44 -0.21
CA GLU A 41 -15.77 3.32 -1.00
C GLU A 41 -16.26 3.30 -2.46
N ILE A 42 -17.43 3.86 -2.69
CA ILE A 42 -18.01 4.04 -4.02
C ILE A 42 -18.17 5.53 -4.28
N ILE A 43 -17.61 5.97 -5.39
CA ILE A 43 -17.76 7.32 -5.87
C ILE A 43 -18.82 7.28 -6.97
N PHE A 44 -19.97 7.89 -6.69
CA PHE A 44 -21.07 7.98 -7.62
C PHE A 44 -20.97 9.28 -8.42
N TYR A 45 -21.06 9.16 -9.73
CA TYR A 45 -21.08 10.29 -10.66
C TYR A 45 -22.45 10.40 -11.32
N ILE A 46 -22.87 11.64 -11.55
CA ILE A 46 -24.00 12.00 -12.42
C ILE A 46 -23.55 13.12 -13.34
N THR A 47 -24.24 13.31 -14.46
CA THR A 47 -23.92 14.41 -15.39
C THR A 47 -24.66 15.69 -15.02
N ARG A 48 -24.11 16.85 -15.39
CA ARG A 48 -24.80 18.14 -15.19
C ARG A 48 -26.19 18.19 -15.87
N PRO A 49 -26.40 17.65 -17.08
CA PRO A 49 -27.73 17.48 -17.65
C PRO A 49 -28.71 16.69 -16.76
N CYS A 50 -28.26 15.63 -16.07
CA CYS A 50 -29.10 14.91 -15.12
C CYS A 50 -29.60 15.82 -13.99
N VAL A 51 -28.72 16.65 -13.42
CA VAL A 51 -29.07 17.60 -12.35
C VAL A 51 -30.09 18.62 -12.85
N GLN A 52 -29.86 19.17 -14.04
CA GLN A 52 -30.79 20.11 -14.68
C GLN A 52 -32.16 19.48 -14.93
N ARG A 53 -32.20 18.25 -15.42
CA ARG A 53 -33.44 17.50 -15.65
C ARG A 53 -34.23 17.31 -14.35
N VAL A 54 -33.56 16.89 -13.27
CA VAL A 54 -34.21 16.73 -11.96
C VAL A 54 -34.74 18.07 -11.45
N TYR A 55 -33.97 19.16 -11.58
CA TYR A 55 -34.41 20.50 -11.18
C TYR A 55 -35.68 20.91 -11.94
N THR A 56 -35.65 20.82 -13.27
CA THR A 56 -36.79 21.18 -14.12
C THR A 56 -38.04 20.38 -13.74
N LEU A 57 -37.95 19.06 -13.67
CA LEU A 57 -39.09 18.20 -13.35
C LEU A 57 -39.64 18.45 -11.92
N SER A 58 -38.76 18.68 -10.95
CA SER A 58 -39.17 18.95 -9.57
C SER A 58 -39.81 20.34 -9.43
N SER A 59 -39.29 21.33 -10.15
CA SER A 59 -39.78 22.71 -10.13
C SER A 59 -41.20 22.86 -10.69
N MET A 60 -41.61 21.96 -11.59
CA MET A 60 -42.98 21.89 -12.11
C MET A 60 -44.01 21.56 -11.02
N SER A 61 -43.59 20.87 -9.95
CA SER A 61 -44.46 20.58 -8.80
C SER A 61 -44.30 21.61 -7.69
N SER A 62 -43.05 21.93 -7.31
CA SER A 62 -42.73 22.84 -6.20
C SER A 62 -41.27 23.28 -6.27
N SER A 63 -41.03 24.60 -6.36
CA SER A 63 -39.66 25.16 -6.42
C SER A 63 -38.86 24.88 -5.14
N LYS A 64 -39.51 24.93 -3.97
CA LYS A 64 -38.86 24.61 -2.67
C LYS A 64 -38.42 23.16 -2.56
N ASP A 65 -39.08 22.24 -3.25
CA ASP A 65 -38.72 20.83 -3.24
C ASP A 65 -37.65 20.51 -4.29
N ALA A 66 -37.59 21.29 -5.39
CA ALA A 66 -36.50 21.25 -6.34
C ALA A 66 -35.16 21.57 -5.68
N ASP A 67 -35.05 22.67 -4.93
CA ASP A 67 -33.80 23.06 -4.27
C ASP A 67 -33.33 22.02 -3.24
N LYS A 68 -34.25 21.40 -2.51
CA LYS A 68 -33.91 20.30 -1.57
C LYS A 68 -33.36 19.08 -2.30
N LEU A 69 -33.92 18.74 -3.45
CA LEU A 69 -33.46 17.60 -4.26
C LEU A 69 -32.10 17.88 -4.89
N ILE A 70 -31.82 19.11 -5.32
CA ILE A 70 -30.49 19.48 -5.84
C ILE A 70 -29.44 19.43 -4.74
N ASN A 71 -29.70 20.00 -3.57
CA ASN A 71 -28.80 19.91 -2.43
C ASN A 71 -28.52 18.44 -2.04
N LEU A 72 -29.54 17.59 -2.13
CA LEU A 72 -29.38 16.15 -1.89
C LEU A 72 -28.49 15.50 -2.95
N LEU A 73 -28.68 15.81 -4.24
CA LEU A 73 -27.82 15.30 -5.31
C LEU A 73 -26.37 15.74 -5.12
N GLU A 74 -26.12 17.02 -4.87
CA GLU A 74 -24.77 17.55 -4.67
C GLU A 74 -24.08 16.97 -3.44
N SER A 75 -24.83 16.59 -2.40
CA SER A 75 -24.28 15.93 -1.21
C SER A 75 -23.93 14.45 -1.41
N ARG A 76 -24.43 13.81 -2.48
CA ARG A 76 -24.33 12.35 -2.70
C ARG A 76 -23.55 11.96 -3.95
N PHE A 77 -23.46 12.87 -4.92
CA PHE A 77 -22.86 12.59 -6.22
C PHE A 77 -21.80 13.62 -6.58
N HIS A 78 -20.76 13.15 -7.26
CA HIS A 78 -19.88 14.03 -8.02
C HIS A 78 -20.54 14.36 -9.36
N ILE A 79 -20.60 15.65 -9.69
CA ILE A 79 -21.22 16.10 -10.94
C ILE A 79 -20.13 16.21 -12.01
N CYS A 80 -20.31 15.47 -13.11
CA CYS A 80 -19.57 15.72 -14.35
C CYS A 80 -20.16 16.96 -15.02
N GLU A 81 -19.44 18.07 -14.97
CA GLU A 81 -19.91 19.34 -15.56
C GLU A 81 -20.13 19.28 -17.07
N GLY A 82 -19.40 18.38 -17.76
CA GLY A 82 -19.34 18.36 -19.22
C GLY A 82 -18.50 19.51 -19.75
N SER A 83 -17.33 19.23 -20.32
CA SER A 83 -16.55 20.25 -21.02
C SER A 83 -17.18 20.55 -22.39
N PRO A 84 -16.91 21.72 -23.01
CA PRO A 84 -17.31 21.97 -24.39
C PRO A 84 -16.91 20.84 -25.35
N THR A 85 -15.76 20.21 -25.11
CA THR A 85 -15.29 19.03 -25.86
C THR A 85 -16.20 17.82 -25.67
N ILE A 86 -16.62 17.51 -24.44
CA ILE A 86 -17.57 16.43 -24.15
C ILE A 86 -18.86 16.64 -24.93
N PHE A 87 -19.42 17.85 -24.93
CA PHE A 87 -20.64 18.15 -25.68
C PHE A 87 -20.44 18.09 -27.20
N GLN A 88 -19.29 18.51 -27.71
CA GLN A 88 -18.97 18.43 -29.14
C GLN A 88 -18.83 16.99 -29.62
N ASN A 89 -18.15 16.14 -28.84
CA ASN A 89 -18.00 14.73 -29.14
C ASN A 89 -19.34 14.00 -29.04
N ALA A 90 -20.16 14.32 -28.03
CA ALA A 90 -21.47 13.72 -27.84
C ALA A 90 -22.40 13.91 -29.06
N ARG A 91 -22.27 15.04 -29.78
CA ARG A 91 -23.04 15.31 -31.01
C ARG A 91 -22.67 14.43 -32.20
N GLN A 92 -21.57 13.69 -32.15
CA GLN A 92 -21.13 12.81 -33.22
C GLN A 92 -21.83 11.45 -33.19
N TYR A 93 -22.53 11.13 -32.10
CA TYR A 93 -23.28 9.89 -31.95
C TYR A 93 -24.70 10.03 -32.51
N ASP A 94 -25.17 9.00 -33.21
CA ASP A 94 -26.55 8.87 -33.66
C ASP A 94 -27.39 8.22 -32.55
N SER A 95 -27.51 8.94 -31.43
CA SER A 95 -28.20 8.49 -30.20
C SER A 95 -28.87 9.65 -29.48
N ASP A 96 -29.58 9.38 -28.39
CA ASP A 96 -30.03 10.45 -27.51
C ASP A 96 -28.81 11.20 -26.94
N ILE A 97 -28.93 12.53 -26.92
CA ILE A 97 -27.81 13.41 -26.60
C ILE A 97 -27.37 13.25 -25.14
N GLU A 98 -28.30 12.90 -24.26
CA GLU A 98 -28.02 12.71 -22.85
C GLU A 98 -27.20 11.44 -22.60
N SER A 99 -27.58 10.29 -23.17
CA SER A 99 -26.75 9.08 -23.08
C SER A 99 -25.41 9.25 -23.81
N ALA A 100 -25.34 10.02 -24.90
CA ALA A 100 -24.07 10.39 -25.51
C ALA A 100 -23.16 11.21 -24.58
N ILE A 101 -23.71 12.15 -23.83
CA ILE A 101 -22.97 12.92 -22.83
C ILE A 101 -22.51 12.04 -21.67
N GLU A 102 -23.33 11.09 -21.21
CA GLU A 102 -22.96 10.12 -20.17
C GLU A 102 -21.77 9.26 -20.59
N VAL A 103 -21.74 8.83 -21.85
CA VAL A 103 -20.61 8.10 -22.44
C VAL A 103 -19.35 8.96 -22.46
N GLU A 104 -19.41 10.17 -23.01
CA GLU A 104 -18.25 11.06 -23.07
C GLU A 104 -17.75 11.47 -21.67
N CYS A 105 -18.65 11.71 -20.72
CA CYS A 105 -18.29 11.90 -19.31
C CYS A 105 -17.63 10.65 -18.72
N GLY A 106 -18.15 9.46 -19.00
CA GLY A 106 -17.59 8.18 -18.55
C GLY A 106 -16.25 7.82 -19.21
N LEU A 107 -15.91 8.42 -20.35
CA LEU A 107 -14.60 8.28 -20.99
C LEU A 107 -13.60 9.30 -20.45
N ALA A 108 -14.06 10.53 -20.17
CA ALA A 108 -13.24 11.59 -19.60
C ALA A 108 -12.91 11.35 -18.11
N ILE A 109 -13.82 10.72 -17.38
CA ILE A 109 -13.66 10.32 -15.98
C ILE A 109 -13.39 8.82 -15.97
N PRO A 110 -12.32 8.32 -15.31
CA PRO A 110 -12.02 6.89 -15.27
C PRO A 110 -13.02 6.16 -14.35
N VAL A 111 -14.25 5.97 -14.84
CA VAL A 111 -15.29 5.19 -14.18
C VAL A 111 -15.18 3.72 -14.58
N ASP A 112 -15.54 2.84 -13.65
CA ASP A 112 -15.54 1.40 -13.85
C ASP A 112 -16.70 0.96 -14.76
N ALA A 113 -17.84 1.68 -14.69
CA ALA A 113 -19.01 1.43 -15.52
C ALA A 113 -20.05 2.58 -15.49
N ILE A 114 -20.94 2.56 -16.49
CA ILE A 114 -22.24 3.24 -16.42
C ILE A 114 -23.28 2.25 -15.88
N ILE A 115 -24.04 2.68 -14.87
CA ILE A 115 -25.18 1.94 -14.33
C ILE A 115 -26.44 2.35 -15.07
N THR A 116 -27.06 1.40 -15.78
CA THR A 116 -28.28 1.64 -16.56
C THR A 116 -29.18 0.42 -16.57
N GLN A 117 -30.50 0.61 -16.67
CA GLN A 117 -31.46 -0.46 -16.98
C GLN A 117 -31.82 -0.54 -18.46
N SER A 118 -31.28 0.37 -19.28
CA SER A 118 -31.55 0.48 -20.71
C SER A 118 -30.26 0.40 -21.53
N PRO A 119 -29.52 -0.73 -21.48
CA PRO A 119 -28.24 -0.87 -22.18
C PRO A 119 -28.34 -0.65 -23.69
N GLN A 120 -29.52 -0.86 -24.29
CA GLN A 120 -29.79 -0.61 -25.70
C GLN A 120 -29.55 0.85 -26.12
N LYS A 121 -29.66 1.82 -25.20
CA LYS A 121 -29.36 3.23 -25.50
C LYS A 121 -27.89 3.45 -25.83
N TYR A 122 -27.00 2.60 -25.32
CA TYR A 122 -25.56 2.74 -25.42
C TYR A 122 -24.96 1.87 -26.51
N VAL A 123 -25.77 1.26 -27.39
CA VAL A 123 -25.29 0.33 -28.45
C VAL A 123 -24.32 1.01 -29.42
N PHE A 124 -24.35 2.33 -29.52
CA PHE A 124 -23.41 3.14 -30.30
C PHE A 124 -21.99 3.16 -29.72
N THR A 125 -21.78 2.74 -28.48
CA THR A 125 -20.46 2.72 -27.85
C THR A 125 -19.62 1.57 -28.42
N LYS A 126 -18.80 1.86 -29.44
CA LYS A 126 -17.71 0.96 -29.87
C LYS A 126 -16.52 0.96 -28.90
N GLN A 127 -16.58 1.76 -27.85
CA GLN A 127 -15.51 1.98 -26.88
C GLN A 127 -15.69 1.06 -25.66
N ASN A 128 -14.59 0.70 -24.98
CA ASN A 128 -14.49 -0.28 -23.89
C ASN A 128 -15.17 0.15 -22.55
N LEU A 129 -16.24 0.95 -22.59
CA LEU A 129 -16.94 1.35 -21.37
C LEU A 129 -17.90 0.23 -20.93
N SER A 130 -17.77 -0.21 -19.68
CA SER A 130 -18.64 -1.26 -19.17
C SER A 130 -20.02 -0.71 -18.84
N LEU A 131 -21.07 -1.46 -19.19
CA LEU A 131 -22.45 -1.18 -18.81
C LEU A 131 -22.92 -2.20 -17.79
N TRP A 132 -23.39 -1.73 -16.63
CA TRP A 132 -23.91 -2.59 -15.58
C TRP A 132 -25.39 -2.31 -15.34
N SER A 133 -26.19 -3.37 -15.29
CA SER A 133 -27.54 -3.25 -14.71
C SER A 133 -27.46 -2.99 -13.22
N VAL A 134 -28.51 -2.43 -12.62
CA VAL A 134 -28.55 -2.25 -11.16
C VAL A 134 -28.36 -3.59 -10.45
N LYS A 135 -28.95 -4.67 -10.97
CA LYS A 135 -28.75 -6.03 -10.42
C LYS A 135 -27.26 -6.41 -10.44
N ASN A 136 -26.58 -6.19 -11.57
CA ASN A 136 -25.16 -6.52 -11.68
C ASN A 136 -24.30 -5.68 -10.74
N PHE A 137 -24.59 -4.37 -10.64
CA PHE A 137 -23.95 -3.47 -9.69
C PHE A 137 -24.15 -3.92 -8.23
N ILE A 138 -25.39 -4.19 -7.82
CA ILE A 138 -25.73 -4.66 -6.46
C ILE A 138 -24.96 -5.95 -6.14
N THR A 139 -24.96 -6.93 -7.07
CA THR A 139 -24.21 -8.17 -6.89
C THR A 139 -22.72 -7.89 -6.71
N ARG A 140 -22.09 -7.10 -7.59
CA ARG A 140 -20.67 -6.74 -7.46
C ARG A 140 -20.38 -6.02 -6.14
N TYR A 141 -21.30 -5.17 -5.71
CA TYR A 141 -21.21 -4.47 -4.45
C TYR A 141 -21.25 -5.43 -3.26
N GLU A 142 -22.23 -6.34 -3.21
CA GLU A 142 -22.35 -7.37 -2.18
C GLU A 142 -21.13 -8.29 -2.17
N TRP A 143 -20.63 -8.71 -3.34
CA TRP A 143 -19.38 -9.47 -3.45
C TRP A 143 -18.18 -8.70 -2.92
N ASN A 144 -18.06 -7.40 -3.22
CA ASN A 144 -16.97 -6.58 -2.68
C ASN A 144 -17.06 -6.44 -1.17
N LEU A 145 -18.27 -6.29 -0.61
CA LEU A 145 -18.47 -6.30 0.84
C LEU A 145 -18.08 -7.62 1.46
N LEU A 146 -18.54 -8.74 0.89
CA LEU A 146 -18.20 -10.08 1.36
C LEU A 146 -16.72 -10.35 1.23
N LEU A 147 -16.10 -10.05 0.10
CA LEU A 147 -14.66 -10.18 -0.11
C LEU A 147 -13.86 -9.28 0.83
N LYS A 148 -14.38 -8.12 1.24
CA LYS A 148 -13.73 -7.24 2.21
C LYS A 148 -13.90 -7.74 3.63
N GLN A 149 -15.09 -8.25 3.98
CA GLN A 149 -15.33 -8.90 5.26
C GLN A 149 -14.46 -10.14 5.39
N GLU A 150 -14.43 -10.99 4.36
CA GLU A 150 -13.51 -12.10 4.24
C GLU A 150 -12.07 -11.57 4.30
N HIS A 151 -11.65 -10.61 3.48
CA HIS A 151 -10.31 -10.06 3.55
C HIS A 151 -9.96 -9.50 4.92
N ASN A 152 -10.87 -8.86 5.66
CA ASN A 152 -10.62 -8.36 7.01
C ASN A 152 -10.62 -9.48 8.07
N ASN A 153 -11.45 -10.51 7.90
CA ASN A 153 -11.48 -11.72 8.74
C ASN A 153 -10.23 -12.59 8.51
N TYR A 154 -9.78 -12.60 7.26
CA TYR A 154 -8.62 -13.32 6.77
C TYR A 154 -7.37 -12.46 6.77
N LYS A 155 -7.39 -11.14 6.99
CA LYS A 155 -6.19 -10.32 7.08
C LYS A 155 -5.36 -10.72 8.30
N PRO A 156 -5.92 -10.98 9.49
CA PRO A 156 -5.19 -11.63 10.56
C PRO A 156 -4.72 -13.03 10.18
N LYS A 157 -5.50 -13.79 9.40
CA LYS A 157 -5.20 -15.17 9.02
C LYS A 157 -4.19 -15.28 7.87
N TYR A 158 -4.10 -14.31 6.98
CA TYR A 158 -3.14 -14.12 5.88
C TYR A 158 -1.96 -13.32 6.37
N GLU A 159 -2.05 -12.43 7.36
CA GLU A 159 -0.88 -11.93 8.06
C GLU A 159 -0.28 -13.07 8.88
N GLN A 160 -1.09 -13.91 9.54
CA GLN A 160 -0.64 -15.15 10.19
C GLN A 160 -0.20 -16.21 9.18
N LEU A 161 -0.83 -16.39 8.02
CA LEU A 161 -0.44 -17.30 6.93
C LEU A 161 0.69 -16.72 6.10
N THR A 162 0.91 -15.42 6.04
CA THR A 162 2.09 -14.82 5.44
C THR A 162 3.23 -14.86 6.45
N LEU A 163 2.97 -14.76 7.76
CA LEU A 163 3.90 -15.09 8.83
C LEU A 163 4.20 -16.60 8.89
N SER A 164 3.22 -17.47 8.64
CA SER A 164 3.40 -18.94 8.68
C SER A 164 3.82 -19.57 7.36
N LEU A 165 3.48 -19.00 6.19
CA LEU A 165 4.08 -19.32 4.89
C LEU A 165 5.44 -18.65 4.73
N SER A 166 5.69 -17.50 5.36
CA SER A 166 7.09 -17.08 5.56
C SER A 166 7.78 -18.03 6.53
N LEU A 167 7.17 -18.57 7.58
CA LEU A 167 7.81 -19.64 8.37
C LEU A 167 7.97 -20.99 7.62
N GLU A 168 7.06 -21.37 6.72
CA GLU A 168 7.10 -22.65 5.99
C GLU A 168 7.99 -22.60 4.73
N PHE A 169 8.17 -21.43 4.10
CA PHE A 169 9.20 -21.23 3.07
C PHE A 169 10.56 -20.81 3.65
N LEU A 170 10.64 -20.55 4.96
CA LEU A 170 11.87 -20.25 5.71
C LEU A 170 12.29 -21.42 6.61
N VAL A 171 12.19 -22.66 6.11
CA VAL A 171 12.96 -23.74 6.77
C VAL A 171 14.48 -23.46 6.64
N ASP A 172 14.91 -22.58 5.71
CA ASP A 172 16.33 -22.26 5.48
C ASP A 172 16.78 -20.77 5.57
N LYS A 173 15.88 -19.78 5.73
CA LYS A 173 16.27 -18.35 5.77
C LYS A 173 15.79 -17.69 7.08
N PRO A 174 16.65 -17.00 7.85
CA PRO A 174 16.25 -16.43 9.15
C PRO A 174 15.12 -15.41 8.99
N SER A 175 14.21 -15.32 9.95
CA SER A 175 13.27 -14.19 10.00
C SER A 175 14.07 -12.88 10.07
N LEU A 176 13.61 -11.81 9.38
CA LEU A 176 14.27 -10.50 9.43
C LEU A 176 14.50 -10.01 10.87
N SER A 177 13.64 -10.41 11.82
CA SER A 177 13.77 -10.10 13.24
C SER A 177 15.01 -10.70 13.91
N THR A 178 15.58 -11.78 13.35
CA THR A 178 16.75 -12.52 13.87
C THR A 178 17.91 -12.61 12.87
N TYR A 179 17.77 -11.98 11.70
CA TYR A 179 18.73 -12.08 10.62
C TYR A 179 20.07 -11.41 10.94
N MET A 180 21.14 -12.19 10.92
CA MET A 180 22.49 -11.71 11.19
C MET A 180 23.14 -11.21 9.88
N VAL A 181 23.31 -9.89 9.76
CA VAL A 181 24.02 -9.25 8.64
C VAL A 181 25.40 -9.88 8.37
N ARG A 182 25.67 -10.16 7.10
CA ARG A 182 26.88 -10.87 6.66
C ARG A 182 27.95 -9.94 6.13
N ASN A 183 27.58 -8.77 5.64
CA ASN A 183 28.50 -7.78 5.10
C ASN A 183 28.42 -6.44 5.82
N SER A 184 29.45 -5.62 5.65
CA SER A 184 29.41 -4.22 6.08
C SER A 184 28.39 -3.45 5.25
N ILE A 185 27.78 -2.42 5.83
CA ILE A 185 26.80 -1.60 5.11
C ILE A 185 27.43 -0.95 3.88
N THR A 186 28.70 -0.54 3.94
CA THR A 186 29.43 0.04 2.81
C THR A 186 29.44 -0.89 1.60
N THR A 187 29.72 -2.18 1.81
CA THR A 187 29.72 -3.18 0.74
C THR A 187 28.31 -3.42 0.18
N VAL A 188 27.30 -3.37 1.05
CA VAL A 188 25.89 -3.55 0.65
C VAL A 188 25.41 -2.38 -0.20
N ILE A 189 25.74 -1.14 0.19
CA ILE A 189 25.41 0.07 -0.56
C ILE A 189 26.13 0.10 -1.91
N GLU A 190 27.41 -0.28 -1.96
CA GLU A 190 28.16 -0.41 -3.22
C GLU A 190 27.49 -1.40 -4.18
N ALA A 191 27.10 -2.58 -3.68
CA ALA A 191 26.38 -3.58 -4.46
C ALA A 191 25.01 -3.06 -4.93
N LEU A 192 24.24 -2.41 -4.05
CA LEU A 192 22.93 -1.86 -4.40
C LEU A 192 23.04 -0.80 -5.50
N LYS A 193 24.03 0.10 -5.44
CA LYS A 193 24.27 1.12 -6.48
C LYS A 193 24.48 0.48 -7.85
N ILE A 194 25.30 -0.58 -7.92
CA ILE A 194 25.51 -1.33 -9.17
C ILE A 194 24.19 -1.93 -9.68
N ILE A 195 23.38 -2.50 -8.79
CA ILE A 195 22.09 -3.10 -9.17
C ILE A 195 21.12 -2.01 -9.66
N GLN A 196 21.04 -0.86 -8.98
CA GLN A 196 20.22 0.29 -9.37
C GLN A 196 20.56 0.79 -10.79
N THR A 197 21.84 0.84 -11.17
CA THR A 197 22.25 1.25 -12.53
C THR A 197 21.73 0.34 -13.65
N SER A 198 21.34 -0.89 -13.32
CA SER A 198 20.79 -1.85 -14.28
C SER A 198 19.29 -1.68 -14.49
N GLY A 199 18.62 -0.88 -13.65
CA GLY A 199 17.20 -0.56 -13.73
C GLY A 199 16.31 -1.81 -13.84
N TYR A 200 15.27 -1.73 -14.65
CA TYR A 200 14.31 -2.82 -14.87
C TYR A 200 14.87 -4.03 -15.65
N LYS A 201 16.04 -3.89 -16.29
CA LYS A 201 16.70 -5.02 -16.97
C LYS A 201 17.31 -6.01 -15.97
N GLY A 202 17.60 -5.55 -14.75
CA GLY A 202 18.27 -6.33 -13.72
C GLY A 202 19.70 -6.72 -14.09
N ILE A 203 20.41 -7.34 -13.14
CA ILE A 203 21.79 -7.80 -13.31
C ILE A 203 21.91 -9.27 -12.91
N THR A 204 22.68 -10.07 -13.63
CA THR A 204 22.99 -11.44 -13.22
C THR A 204 23.99 -11.46 -12.07
N LYS A 205 23.99 -12.53 -11.28
CA LYS A 205 25.03 -12.78 -10.28
C LYS A 205 26.45 -12.70 -10.86
N LYS A 206 26.66 -13.19 -12.09
CA LYS A 206 27.97 -13.17 -12.77
C LYS A 206 28.42 -11.75 -13.08
N GLU A 207 27.52 -10.91 -13.61
CA GLU A 207 27.80 -9.50 -13.88
C GLU A 207 28.05 -8.72 -12.59
N LEU A 208 27.25 -8.95 -11.55
CA LEU A 208 27.45 -8.33 -10.23
C LEU A 208 28.80 -8.71 -9.63
N LYS A 209 29.19 -9.98 -9.73
CA LYS A 209 30.50 -10.49 -9.31
C LYS A 209 31.65 -9.79 -10.04
N GLN A 210 31.54 -9.66 -11.37
CA GLN A 210 32.55 -9.00 -12.20
C GLN A 210 32.70 -7.52 -11.82
N LYS A 211 31.60 -6.80 -11.64
CA LYS A 211 31.62 -5.37 -11.28
C LYS A 211 32.15 -5.10 -9.86
N LEU A 212 31.91 -6.01 -8.91
CA LEU A 212 32.36 -5.87 -7.52
C LEU A 212 33.76 -6.47 -7.26
N GLU A 213 34.31 -7.23 -8.20
CA GLU A 213 35.58 -7.97 -8.05
C GLU A 213 35.65 -8.82 -6.77
N ARG A 214 34.53 -9.46 -6.39
CA ARG A 214 34.45 -10.29 -5.18
C ARG A 214 34.34 -11.78 -5.48
N ARG A 215 34.68 -12.59 -4.47
CA ARG A 215 34.49 -14.05 -4.49
C ARG A 215 33.00 -14.41 -4.45
N ASP A 216 32.64 -15.57 -5.00
CA ASP A 216 31.25 -16.04 -5.05
C ASP A 216 30.58 -16.14 -3.67
N THR A 217 31.34 -16.53 -2.65
CA THR A 217 30.85 -16.61 -1.27
C THR A 217 30.44 -15.25 -0.72
N THR A 218 31.18 -14.19 -1.06
CA THR A 218 30.86 -12.80 -0.71
C THR A 218 29.63 -12.33 -1.48
N ILE A 219 29.56 -12.60 -2.79
CA ILE A 219 28.40 -12.23 -3.61
C ILE A 219 27.12 -12.91 -3.11
N ASN A 220 27.18 -14.21 -2.79
CA ASN A 220 26.05 -14.92 -2.19
C ASN A 220 25.61 -14.28 -0.88
N SER A 221 26.57 -13.97 0.00
CA SER A 221 26.26 -13.35 1.29
C SER A 221 25.68 -11.93 1.12
N LEU A 222 26.14 -11.17 0.11
CA LEU A 222 25.61 -9.85 -0.22
C LEU A 222 24.19 -9.90 -0.76
N ILE A 223 23.93 -10.84 -1.67
CA ILE A 223 22.57 -11.09 -2.18
C ILE A 223 21.66 -11.47 -1.02
N TRP A 224 22.13 -12.33 -0.11
CA TRP A 224 21.37 -12.67 1.10
C TRP A 224 21.08 -11.44 1.96
N ASP A 225 22.05 -10.57 2.23
CA ASP A 225 21.79 -9.34 3.00
C ASP A 225 20.72 -8.50 2.28
N LEU A 226 20.92 -8.20 1.00
CA LEU A 226 20.01 -7.37 0.20
C LEU A 226 18.58 -7.96 0.12
N GLU A 227 18.44 -9.28 -0.05
CA GLU A 227 17.14 -9.97 -0.10
C GLU A 227 16.48 -10.14 1.27
N ASN A 228 17.22 -10.09 2.39
CA ASN A 228 16.59 -10.15 3.72
C ASN A 228 16.04 -8.79 4.14
N PHE A 229 16.65 -7.70 3.67
CA PHE A 229 16.16 -6.34 3.88
C PHE A 229 15.26 -5.84 2.75
N ASP A 230 14.72 -6.73 1.91
CA ASP A 230 13.81 -6.39 0.80
C ASP A 230 14.35 -5.33 -0.18
N MET A 231 15.67 -5.17 -0.26
CA MET A 231 16.32 -4.17 -1.11
C MET A 231 16.40 -4.62 -2.56
N ILE A 232 16.33 -5.93 -2.80
CA ILE A 232 16.37 -6.56 -4.12
C ILE A 232 15.37 -7.71 -4.22
N PHE A 233 15.03 -8.08 -5.45
CA PHE A 233 14.27 -9.29 -5.78
C PHE A 233 14.93 -10.01 -6.95
N ILE A 234 14.85 -11.34 -6.97
CA ILE A 234 15.34 -12.16 -8.07
C ILE A 234 14.15 -12.62 -8.92
N ASN A 235 14.13 -12.28 -10.21
CA ASN A 235 13.05 -12.70 -11.10
C ASN A 235 13.21 -14.16 -11.57
N HIS A 236 12.24 -14.63 -12.35
CA HIS A 236 12.21 -15.99 -12.92
C HIS A 236 13.43 -16.28 -13.82
N GLU A 237 14.03 -15.24 -14.41
CA GLU A 237 15.24 -15.32 -15.25
C GLU A 237 16.55 -15.27 -14.45
N LYS A 238 16.47 -15.33 -13.11
CA LYS A 238 17.62 -15.21 -12.19
C LYS A 238 18.37 -13.87 -12.31
N LYS A 239 17.67 -12.81 -12.73
CA LYS A 239 18.15 -11.43 -12.70
C LYS A 239 17.83 -10.82 -11.36
N ILE A 240 18.80 -10.10 -10.81
CA ILE A 240 18.70 -9.36 -9.56
C ILE A 240 18.23 -7.95 -9.90
N LEU A 241 17.10 -7.53 -9.32
CA LEU A 241 16.51 -6.22 -9.52
C LEU A 241 16.47 -5.47 -8.19
N ALA A 242 16.73 -4.17 -8.21
CA ALA A 242 16.51 -3.32 -7.04
C ALA A 242 15.01 -3.18 -6.77
N ALA A 243 14.64 -3.07 -5.49
CA ALA A 243 13.27 -2.73 -5.10
C ALA A 243 12.85 -1.42 -5.77
N ARG A 244 11.61 -1.37 -6.29
CA ARG A 244 11.09 -0.22 -7.05
C ARG A 244 11.23 1.10 -6.28
N GLU A 245 10.99 1.04 -4.98
CA GLU A 245 11.07 2.18 -4.05
C GLU A 245 12.49 2.72 -3.87
N LEU A 246 13.51 1.90 -4.14
CA LEU A 246 14.92 2.24 -4.02
C LEU A 246 15.54 2.66 -5.36
N ILE A 247 14.86 2.52 -6.51
CA ILE A 247 15.44 2.93 -7.80
C ILE A 247 15.62 4.46 -7.83
N GLY A 248 16.82 4.92 -8.15
CA GLY A 248 17.15 6.34 -8.21
C GLY A 248 17.28 7.04 -6.84
N LYS A 249 17.21 6.28 -5.75
CA LYS A 249 17.32 6.80 -4.38
C LYS A 249 18.76 6.95 -3.93
N GLY A 250 19.03 8.04 -3.21
CA GLY A 250 20.32 8.34 -2.60
C GLY A 250 20.54 7.60 -1.28
N GLU A 251 21.73 7.77 -0.68
CA GLU A 251 22.07 7.08 0.57
C GLU A 251 21.16 7.47 1.74
N ASP A 252 20.68 8.72 1.81
CA ASP A 252 19.76 9.16 2.87
C ASP A 252 18.39 8.45 2.80
N ASP A 253 17.83 8.31 1.59
CA ASP A 253 16.59 7.55 1.38
C ASP A 253 16.78 6.07 1.77
N ILE A 254 17.91 5.47 1.38
CA ILE A 254 18.23 4.07 1.71
C ILE A 254 18.44 3.89 3.22
N SER A 255 19.10 4.86 3.86
CA SER A 255 19.29 4.92 5.31
C SER A 255 17.94 4.91 6.05
N GLN A 256 17.01 5.77 5.60
CA GLN A 256 15.66 5.83 6.17
C GLN A 256 14.90 4.52 5.95
N TYR A 257 14.95 3.96 4.74
CA TYR A 257 14.33 2.67 4.42
C TYR A 257 14.81 1.55 5.35
N LEU A 258 16.14 1.39 5.49
CA LEU A 258 16.73 0.38 6.36
C LEU A 258 16.43 0.61 7.84
N SER A 259 16.29 1.87 8.28
CA SER A 259 15.95 2.18 9.67
C SER A 259 14.62 1.56 10.10
N PHE A 260 13.62 1.51 9.21
CA PHE A 260 12.32 0.90 9.50
C PHE A 260 12.43 -0.61 9.69
N ALA A 261 13.23 -1.29 8.86
CA ALA A 261 13.48 -2.72 8.97
C ALA A 261 14.25 -3.05 10.27
N LEU A 262 15.33 -2.32 10.54
CA LEU A 262 16.20 -2.56 11.70
C LEU A 262 15.52 -2.29 13.04
N LYS A 263 14.59 -1.34 13.13
CA LYS A 263 13.82 -1.08 14.37
C LYS A 263 13.03 -2.31 14.87
N LYS A 264 12.69 -3.24 13.97
CA LYS A 264 11.99 -4.49 14.31
C LYS A 264 12.95 -5.64 14.69
N HIS A 265 14.26 -5.43 14.55
CA HIS A 265 15.27 -6.46 14.78
C HIS A 265 15.55 -6.63 16.28
N ILE A 266 15.61 -7.88 16.76
CA ILE A 266 15.74 -8.21 18.19
C ILE A 266 16.98 -7.58 18.84
N LEU A 267 18.12 -7.63 18.15
CA LEU A 267 19.36 -6.98 18.61
C LEU A 267 19.19 -5.47 18.86
N ILE A 268 18.38 -4.77 18.05
CA ILE A 268 18.16 -3.33 18.22
C ILE A 268 17.26 -3.07 19.42
N GLN A 269 16.22 -3.88 19.59
CA GLN A 269 15.34 -3.78 20.76
C GLN A 269 16.14 -3.98 22.05
N GLU A 270 17.02 -4.97 22.12
CA GLU A 270 17.87 -5.20 23.30
C GLU A 270 18.90 -4.09 23.52
N ILE A 271 19.52 -3.55 22.46
CA ILE A 271 20.42 -2.40 22.58
C ILE A 271 19.67 -1.17 23.12
N TYR A 272 18.43 -0.94 22.67
CA TYR A 272 17.64 0.22 23.09
C TYR A 272 17.21 0.11 24.55
N LYS A 273 16.86 -1.08 25.05
CA LYS A 273 16.59 -1.31 26.49
C LYS A 273 17.78 -0.90 27.35
N GLU A 274 18.99 -1.27 26.94
CA GLU A 274 20.21 -0.90 27.66
C GLU A 274 20.47 0.61 27.59
N LEU A 275 20.20 1.24 26.45
CA LEU A 275 20.33 2.69 26.26
C LEU A 275 19.31 3.51 27.05
N GLU A 276 18.10 3.01 27.27
CA GLU A 276 17.09 3.64 28.14
C GLU A 276 17.60 3.75 29.58
N ILE A 277 18.29 2.73 30.06
CA ILE A 277 18.83 2.66 31.43
C ILE A 277 20.12 3.49 31.55
N HIS A 278 21.07 3.27 30.65
CA HIS A 278 22.45 3.74 30.80
C HIS A 278 22.79 4.99 29.97
N LYS A 279 21.86 5.47 29.13
CA LYS A 279 22.01 6.61 28.19
C LYS A 279 23.10 6.45 27.12
N SER A 280 24.00 5.49 27.28
CA SER A 280 25.07 5.12 26.36
C SER A 280 25.44 3.65 26.56
N ILE A 281 25.95 3.01 25.51
CA ILE A 281 26.36 1.60 25.53
C ILE A 281 27.76 1.45 24.94
N THR A 282 28.59 0.56 25.49
CA THR A 282 29.91 0.28 24.91
C THR A 282 29.81 -0.77 23.80
N PRO A 283 30.72 -0.79 22.82
CA PRO A 283 30.78 -1.86 21.82
C PRO A 283 30.93 -3.24 22.46
N TRP A 284 31.63 -3.34 23.60
CA TRP A 284 31.73 -4.57 24.35
C TRP A 284 30.37 -5.05 24.87
N ARG A 285 29.55 -4.14 25.42
CA ARG A 285 28.18 -4.49 25.85
C ARG A 285 27.30 -4.93 24.68
N VAL A 286 27.43 -4.30 23.50
CA VAL A 286 26.77 -4.78 22.27
C VAL A 286 27.20 -6.21 21.92
N GLU A 287 28.48 -6.54 22.09
CA GLU A 287 29.00 -7.90 21.90
C GLU A 287 28.37 -8.91 22.85
N GLU A 288 28.15 -8.54 24.11
CA GLU A 288 27.47 -9.39 25.09
C GLU A 288 26.00 -9.64 24.72
N ILE A 289 25.29 -8.61 24.24
CA ILE A 289 23.90 -8.74 23.76
C ILE A 289 23.85 -9.70 22.57
N ILE A 290 24.77 -9.55 21.61
CA ILE A 290 24.90 -10.48 20.47
C ILE A 290 25.14 -11.90 20.98
N ALA A 291 26.07 -12.08 21.92
CA ALA A 291 26.39 -13.40 22.46
C ALA A 291 25.18 -14.03 23.17
N SER A 292 24.41 -13.24 23.93
CA SER A 292 23.19 -13.68 24.59
C SER A 292 22.15 -14.16 23.58
N ILE A 293 21.83 -13.34 22.57
CA ILE A 293 20.87 -13.69 21.52
C ILE A 293 21.29 -14.97 20.80
N CYS A 294 22.55 -15.07 20.35
CA CYS A 294 23.04 -16.25 19.66
C CYS A 294 23.00 -17.51 20.54
N THR A 295 23.33 -17.38 21.83
CA THR A 295 23.30 -18.51 22.77
C THR A 295 21.88 -18.99 23.01
N SER A 296 20.93 -18.06 23.19
CA SER A 296 19.51 -18.38 23.37
C SER A 296 18.89 -19.05 22.14
N THR A 297 19.31 -18.67 20.92
CA THR A 297 18.78 -19.26 19.69
C THR A 297 19.44 -20.59 19.30
N SER A 298 20.76 -20.72 19.49
CA SER A 298 21.53 -21.88 18.99
C SER A 298 21.99 -22.85 20.08
N GLY A 299 21.76 -22.54 21.36
CA GLY A 299 22.24 -23.30 22.51
C GLY A 299 23.75 -23.22 22.74
N LYS A 300 24.50 -22.50 21.89
CA LYS A 300 25.97 -22.38 21.98
C LYS A 300 26.43 -20.94 21.79
N ARG A 301 27.36 -20.49 22.63
CA ARG A 301 28.00 -19.19 22.48
C ARG A 301 28.94 -19.19 21.26
N PRO A 302 28.83 -18.24 20.32
CA PRO A 302 29.78 -18.12 19.22
C PRO A 302 31.20 -17.77 19.71
N LYS A 303 32.21 -18.08 18.89
CA LYS A 303 33.61 -17.71 19.15
C LYS A 303 33.77 -16.18 19.20
N ASP A 304 34.66 -15.68 20.05
CA ASP A 304 34.88 -14.23 20.25
C ASP A 304 35.23 -13.48 18.96
N LYS A 305 36.03 -14.11 18.08
CA LYS A 305 36.34 -13.52 16.76
C LYS A 305 35.06 -13.28 15.94
N THR A 306 34.16 -14.26 15.91
CA THR A 306 32.88 -14.17 15.20
C THR A 306 31.99 -13.07 15.79
N LEU A 307 31.94 -12.97 17.12
CA LEU A 307 31.19 -11.93 17.82
C LEU A 307 31.73 -10.53 17.48
N ARG A 308 33.06 -10.35 17.51
CA ARG A 308 33.72 -9.09 17.20
C ARG A 308 33.51 -8.66 15.74
N ASP A 309 33.64 -9.59 14.80
CA ASP A 309 33.42 -9.34 13.37
C ASP A 309 31.95 -8.98 13.10
N TYR A 310 31.01 -9.64 13.78
CA TYR A 310 29.59 -9.31 13.67
C TYR A 310 29.25 -7.96 14.29
N ARG A 311 29.73 -7.68 15.51
CA ARG A 311 29.59 -6.39 16.18
C ARG A 311 30.05 -5.25 15.28
N SER A 312 31.22 -5.37 14.65
CA SER A 312 31.73 -4.35 13.74
C SER A 312 30.80 -4.10 12.55
N ARG A 313 30.24 -5.16 11.95
CA ARG A 313 29.26 -5.04 10.86
C ARG A 313 27.99 -4.37 11.35
N VAL A 314 27.35 -4.87 12.40
CA VAL A 314 26.10 -4.29 12.91
C VAL A 314 26.26 -2.82 13.27
N ILE A 315 27.29 -2.44 14.03
CA ILE A 315 27.50 -1.03 14.39
C ILE A 315 27.59 -0.15 13.13
N SER A 316 28.23 -0.62 12.05
CA SER A 316 28.27 0.13 10.79
C SER A 316 26.86 0.36 10.21
N TRP A 317 25.98 -0.65 10.23
CA TRP A 317 24.59 -0.53 9.78
C TRP A 317 23.79 0.43 10.66
N LEU A 318 23.95 0.37 11.99
CA LEU A 318 23.21 1.24 12.91
C LEU A 318 23.65 2.70 12.86
N THR A 319 24.93 2.92 12.57
CA THR A 319 25.45 4.25 12.35
C THR A 319 24.96 4.82 11.02
N PHE A 320 24.98 4.01 9.94
CA PHE A 320 24.47 4.41 8.63
C PHE A 320 22.98 4.78 8.67
N THR A 321 22.17 4.02 9.40
CA THR A 321 20.73 4.23 9.55
C THR A 321 20.34 5.27 10.60
N ARG A 322 21.34 5.93 11.22
CA ARG A 322 21.14 6.91 12.30
C ARG A 322 20.29 6.35 13.45
N LEU A 323 20.40 5.05 13.72
CA LEU A 323 19.82 4.43 14.92
C LEU A 323 20.78 4.57 16.10
N LEU A 324 22.08 4.61 15.85
CA LEU A 324 23.11 4.90 16.83
C LEU A 324 24.09 5.94 16.29
N GLU A 325 24.65 6.75 17.18
CA GLU A 325 25.80 7.62 16.89
C GLU A 325 26.99 7.23 17.77
N LYS A 326 28.22 7.50 17.30
CA LYS A 326 29.42 7.33 18.12
C LYS A 326 29.55 8.53 19.06
N GLY A 327 29.47 8.25 20.36
CA GLY A 327 29.70 9.19 21.44
C GLY A 327 31.17 9.30 21.85
N ARG A 328 31.40 9.98 22.97
CA ARG A 328 32.75 10.10 23.57
C ARG A 328 33.23 8.73 24.06
N TYR A 329 34.55 8.52 24.02
CA TYR A 329 35.20 7.29 24.48
C TYR A 329 34.69 6.02 23.79
N ASN A 330 34.35 6.13 22.50
CA ASN A 330 33.86 5.01 21.68
C ASN A 330 32.57 4.36 22.21
N THR A 331 31.78 5.09 23.00
CA THR A 331 30.42 4.68 23.37
C THR A 331 29.45 4.93 22.21
N LEU A 332 28.30 4.27 22.25
CA LEU A 332 27.21 4.44 21.29
C LEU A 332 26.03 5.06 22.03
N THR A 333 25.36 6.03 21.40
CA THR A 333 24.20 6.72 21.95
C THR A 333 23.08 6.79 20.92
N ILE A 334 21.86 7.04 21.39
CA ILE A 334 20.76 7.42 20.49
C ILE A 334 21.07 8.84 19.96
N PRO A 335 20.98 9.09 18.64
CA PRO A 335 21.26 10.41 18.09
C PRO A 335 20.39 11.51 18.70
N ARG A 336 21.00 12.64 19.05
CA ARG A 336 20.27 13.85 19.52
C ARG A 336 19.80 14.64 18.30
N ASP A 337 18.52 14.50 17.94
CA ASP A 337 17.94 15.21 16.79
C ASP A 337 18.19 16.74 16.85
N LYS A 338 18.83 17.28 15.79
CA LYS A 338 18.90 18.73 15.51
C LYS A 338 18.26 19.13 14.18
N SER A 339 17.59 18.23 13.46
CA SER A 339 17.00 18.57 12.15
C SER A 339 15.61 17.95 11.93
N SER A 340 14.58 18.73 12.28
CA SER A 340 13.33 18.96 11.53
C SER A 340 12.70 17.84 10.69
N HIS A 341 12.65 16.59 11.14
CA HIS A 341 11.60 15.65 10.72
C HIS A 341 10.83 15.28 11.97
N LYS A 342 9.58 15.74 12.08
CA LYS A 342 8.65 15.31 13.13
C LYS A 342 8.53 13.79 13.04
N ILE A 343 9.35 13.08 13.81
CA ILE A 343 9.11 11.70 14.16
C ILE A 343 7.86 11.76 15.03
N ASN A 344 6.72 11.35 14.48
CA ASN A 344 5.55 11.06 15.28
C ASN A 344 5.96 9.97 16.28
N SER A 345 6.24 10.40 17.51
CA SER A 345 6.57 9.57 18.67
C SER A 345 5.36 8.81 19.21
N SER A 346 4.39 8.49 18.35
CA SER A 346 3.14 7.80 18.67
C SER A 346 3.09 6.41 18.05
N ILE A 347 4.21 5.69 18.03
CA ILE A 347 4.16 4.24 17.88
C ILE A 347 3.90 3.71 19.29
N GLU A 348 2.62 3.45 19.59
CA GLU A 348 2.23 2.67 20.75
C GLU A 348 2.99 1.34 20.73
N TYR A 349 3.85 1.17 21.73
CA TYR A 349 4.58 -0.07 22.00
C TYR A 349 3.59 -1.16 22.39
N LYS A 350 3.08 -1.93 21.42
CA LYS A 350 2.42 -3.19 21.75
C LYS A 350 3.48 -4.19 22.19
N GLN A 351 3.53 -4.43 23.50
CA GLN A 351 4.19 -5.58 24.11
C GLN A 351 3.83 -6.84 23.33
N LEU A 352 4.79 -7.39 22.59
CA LEU A 352 4.79 -8.82 22.31
C LEU A 352 5.27 -9.49 23.60
N HIS A 353 4.33 -9.89 24.44
CA HIS A 353 4.61 -10.88 25.47
C HIS A 353 5.12 -12.14 24.74
N LEU A 354 6.42 -12.38 24.81
CA LEU A 354 6.98 -13.69 24.53
C LEU A 354 6.28 -14.66 25.50
N PRO A 355 5.77 -15.81 25.06
CA PRO A 355 5.39 -16.85 25.98
C PRO A 355 6.67 -17.28 26.71
N LEU A 356 6.82 -16.82 27.94
CA LEU A 356 7.64 -17.48 28.93
C LEU A 356 6.97 -18.84 29.17
N ASN A 357 7.38 -19.86 28.41
CA ASN A 357 7.15 -21.23 28.84
C ASN A 357 8.07 -21.44 30.05
N GLY A 358 7.48 -21.28 31.22
CA GLY A 358 8.03 -21.76 32.47
C GLY A 358 7.91 -23.28 32.55
N MET A 359 8.90 -23.87 33.22
CA MET A 359 8.95 -25.22 33.81
C MET A 359 8.77 -26.42 32.89
#